data_AF-A0A3M1W9K5-F1
#
_entry.id   AF-A0A3M1W9K5-F1
#
_cell.length_a   1.000
_cell.length_b   1.000
_cell.length_c   1.000
_cell.angle_alpha   90.00
_cell.angle_beta   90.00
_cell.angle_gamma   90.00
#
_symmetry.space_group_name_H-M   'P 1'
#
loop_
_entity.id
_entity.type
_entity.pdbx_description
1 polymer ?
#
loop_
_entity_poly.entity_id
_entity_poly.type
_entity_poly.pdbx_seq_one_letter_code
_entity_poly.pdbx_strand_id
1 'polypeptide(L)' 'MPGHGDRLFDDLAARLAEKVYGGIKGRLRLDLVQQDLQAFPLISNRPLRVLDIGGGDGRMSAWLAGQGHEVIYSEPA' A
#
# COMPACT_ATOMS: atom_id res chain seq x y z
N MET A 1 -0.29 -28.16 7.52
CA MET A 1 -0.08 -27.64 8.89
C MET A 1 -0.48 -26.18 8.87
N PRO A 2 -1.39 -25.69 9.73
CA PRO A 2 -1.67 -24.28 9.80
C PRO A 2 -0.42 -23.60 10.38
N GLY A 3 0.24 -22.79 9.55
CA GLY A 3 1.30 -21.91 10.01
C GLY A 3 0.70 -20.98 11.07
N HIS A 4 1.33 -20.93 12.24
CA HIS A 4 0.96 -19.94 13.24
C HIS A 4 1.35 -18.59 12.63
N GLY A 5 0.36 -17.84 12.12
CA GLY A 5 0.53 -16.45 11.72
C GLY A 5 1.19 -15.70 12.87
N ASP A 6 2.11 -14.80 12.53
CA ASP A 6 2.88 -14.07 13.52
C ASP A 6 1.94 -13.05 14.20
N ARG A 7 1.23 -13.52 15.24
CA ARG A 7 0.20 -12.76 15.98
C ARG A 7 0.69 -11.38 16.42
N LEU A 8 2.00 -11.21 16.60
CA LEU A 8 2.61 -9.94 16.97
C LEU A 8 2.45 -8.90 15.86
N PHE A 9 2.49 -9.31 14.59
CA PHE A 9 2.31 -8.47 13.43
C PHE A 9 0.82 -8.25 13.09
N ASP A 10 -0.02 -9.28 13.15
CA ASP A 10 -1.47 -9.16 12.90
C ASP A 10 -2.15 -8.09 13.78
N ASP A 11 -1.97 -8.18 15.11
CA ASP A 11 -2.58 -7.25 16.08
C ASP A 11 -1.96 -5.85 16.00
N LEU A 12 -0.69 -5.77 15.60
CA LEU A 12 0.03 -4.50 15.44
C LEU A 12 -0.34 -3.83 14.11
N ALA A 13 -0.57 -4.59 13.04
CA ALA A 13 -0.89 -4.10 11.71
C ALA A 13 -2.19 -3.29 11.71
N ALA A 14 -3.24 -3.82 12.35
CA ALA A 14 -4.52 -3.10 12.47
C ALA A 14 -4.36 -1.76 13.23
N ARG A 15 -3.63 -1.77 14.35
CA ARG A 15 -3.38 -0.56 15.16
C ARG A 15 -2.45 0.43 14.45
N LEU A 16 -1.49 -0.07 13.67
CA LEU A 16 -0.61 0.75 12.86
C LEU A 16 -1.41 1.40 11.73
N ALA A 17 -2.25 0.66 11.00
CA ALA A 17 -3.09 1.22 9.95
C ALA A 17 -3.97 2.37 10.49
N GLU A 18 -4.58 2.19 11.67
CA GLU A 18 -5.35 3.24 12.35
C GLU A 18 -4.48 4.47 12.68
N LYS A 19 -3.29 4.28 13.27
CA LYS A 19 -2.39 5.40 13.61
C LYS A 19 -1.77 6.09 12.39
N VAL A 20 -1.50 5.34 11.34
CA VAL A 20 -0.76 5.75 10.13
C VAL A 20 -1.70 6.43 9.13
N TYR A 21 -2.96 6.00 9.05
CA TYR A 21 -3.94 6.46 8.05
C TYR A 21 -5.26 7.00 8.63
N GLY A 22 -5.57 6.78 9.92
CA GLY A 22 -6.83 7.19 10.53
C GLY A 22 -6.95 8.70 10.80
N GLY A 23 -5.82 9.40 10.89
CA GLY A 23 -5.78 10.86 11.09
C GLY A 23 -5.58 11.66 9.80
N ILE A 24 -5.88 12.96 9.84
CA ILE A 24 -5.71 13.91 8.73
C ILE A 24 -4.30 13.86 8.14
N LYS A 25 -3.26 13.75 8.98
CA LYS A 25 -1.86 13.65 8.55
C LYS A 25 -1.60 12.38 7.72
N GLY A 26 -2.26 11.28 8.07
CA GLY A 26 -2.14 10.01 7.37
C GLY A 26 -2.74 10.04 5.98
N ARG A 27 -3.95 10.61 5.87
CA ARG A 27 -4.61 10.84 4.59
C ARG A 27 -3.83 11.82 3.72
N LEU A 28 -3.43 12.97 4.25
CA LEU A 28 -2.64 13.95 3.50
C LEU A 28 -1.33 13.35 2.98
N ARG A 29 -0.64 12.54 3.79
CA ARG A 29 0.58 11.86 3.34
C ARG A 29 0.31 10.91 2.17
N LEU A 30 -0.76 10.13 2.25
CA LEU A 30 -1.13 9.22 1.17
C LEU A 30 -1.45 10.00 -0.11
N ASP A 31 -2.25 11.06 -0.01
CA ASP A 31 -2.66 11.89 -1.13
C ASP A 31 -1.46 12.57 -1.80
N LEU A 32 -0.51 13.10 -1.02
CA LEU A 32 0.71 13.72 -1.55
C LEU A 32 1.60 12.72 -2.29
N VAL A 33 1.82 11.53 -1.72
CA VAL A 33 2.63 10.49 -2.39
C VAL A 33 1.96 10.03 -3.69
N GLN A 34 0.64 9.87 -3.70
CA GLN A 34 -0.11 9.51 -4.90
C GLN A 34 0.02 10.59 -5.99
N GLN A 35 -0.09 11.87 -5.60
CA GLN A 35 0.08 13.00 -6.51
C GLN A 35 1.49 13.03 -7.12
N ASP A 36 2.53 12.84 -6.30
CA ASP A 36 3.93 12.83 -6.77
C ASP A 36 4.19 11.65 -7.72
N LEU A 37 3.64 10.48 -7.42
CA LEU A 37 3.74 9.31 -8.30
C LEU A 37 2.99 9.50 -9.62
N GLN A 38 1.81 10.11 -9.61
CA GLN A 38 1.07 10.43 -10.84
C GLN A 38 1.79 11.47 -11.71
N ALA A 39 2.49 12.42 -11.09
CA ALA A 39 3.30 13.38 -11.83
C ALA A 39 4.50 12.69 -12.52
N PHE A 40 4.88 11.48 -12.09
CA PHE A 40 5.99 10.75 -12.67
C PHE A 40 5.61 10.12 -14.02
N PRO A 41 6.26 10.49 -15.13
CA PRO A 41 5.82 10.09 -16.48
C PRO A 41 5.75 8.57 -16.70
N LEU A 42 6.58 7.80 -16.00
CA LEU A 42 6.58 6.34 -16.09
C LEU A 42 5.27 5.71 -15.58
N ILE A 43 4.68 6.29 -14.54
CA ILE A 43 3.41 5.83 -13.95
C ILE A 43 2.24 6.20 -14.87
N SER A 44 2.27 7.40 -15.45
CA SER A 44 1.10 7.95 -16.19
C SER A 44 1.00 7.54 -17.65
N ASN A 45 2.07 7.04 -18.27
CA ASN A 45 2.09 6.81 -19.72
C ASN A 45 1.65 5.42 -20.16
N ARG A 46 1.69 4.41 -19.29
CA ARG A 46 1.28 3.03 -19.62
C ARG A 46 1.08 2.16 -18.37
N PRO A 47 0.30 1.06 -18.47
CA PRO A 47 0.32 -0.01 -17.48
C PRO A 47 1.74 -0.49 -17.18
N LEU A 48 2.00 -0.79 -15.91
CA LEU A 48 3.29 -1.24 -15.40
C LEU A 48 3.10 -2.53 -14.62
N ARG A 49 4.20 -3.25 -14.41
CA ARG A 49 4.28 -4.34 -13.46
C ARG A 49 4.96 -3.81 -12.21
N VAL A 50 4.22 -3.74 -11.10
CA VAL A 50 4.69 -3.15 -9.85
C VAL A 50 4.81 -4.24 -8.79
N LEU A 51 5.93 -4.24 -8.06
CA LEU A 51 6.12 -5.04 -6.87
C LEU A 51 6.02 -4.13 -5.64
N ASP A 52 4.98 -4.31 -4.83
CA ASP A 52 4.75 -3.60 -3.57
C ASP A 52 5.15 -4.52 -2.40
N ILE A 53 6.27 -4.19 -1.74
CA ILE A 53 6.84 -4.97 -0.64
C ILE A 53 6.62 -4.22 0.66
N GLY A 54 5.99 -4.86 1.64
CA GLY A 54 5.62 -4.22 2.91
C GLY A 54 4.51 -3.18 2.72
N GLY A 55 3.58 -3.47 1.81
CA GLY A 55 2.52 -2.55 1.41
C GLY A 55 1.47 -2.29 2.50
N GLY A 56 1.63 -2.86 3.70
CA GLY A 56 0.73 -2.64 4.84
C GLY A 56 -0.68 -3.09 4.51
N ASP A 57 -1.69 -2.24 4.72
CA ASP A 57 -3.09 -2.56 4.40
C ASP A 57 -3.44 -2.51 2.89
N GLY A 58 -2.42 -2.41 2.01
CA GLY A 58 -2.58 -2.56 0.57
C GLY A 58 -3.19 -1.34 -0.13
N ARG A 59 -3.35 -0.20 0.54
CA ARG A 59 -3.93 1.02 -0.06
C ARG A 59 -3.21 1.47 -1.32
N MET A 60 -1.88 1.38 -1.34
CA MET A 60 -1.07 1.79 -2.48
C MET A 60 -1.18 0.80 -3.64
N SER A 61 -1.08 -0.49 -3.33
CA SER A 61 -1.37 -1.56 -4.27
C SER A 61 -2.73 -1.43 -4.94
N ALA A 62 -3.79 -1.19 -4.15
CA ALA A 62 -5.15 -1.00 -4.68
C ALA A 62 -5.25 0.24 -5.57
N TRP A 63 -4.61 1.35 -5.19
CA TRP A 63 -4.59 2.57 -5.98
C TRP A 63 -3.82 2.40 -7.30
N LEU A 64 -2.70 1.70 -7.32
CA LEU A 64 -1.95 1.38 -8.54
C LEU A 64 -2.74 0.41 -9.45
N ALA A 65 -3.35 -0.63 -8.87
CA ALA A 65 -4.20 -1.55 -9.62
C ALA A 65 -5.40 -0.83 -10.26
N GLY A 66 -6.02 0.11 -9.54
CA GLY A 66 -7.10 0.95 -10.06
C GLY A 66 -6.71 1.85 -11.22
N GLN A 67 -5.42 2.12 -11.42
CA GLN A 67 -4.88 2.85 -12.56
C GLN A 67 -4.49 1.93 -13.74
N GLY A 68 -4.76 0.62 -13.63
CA GLY A 68 -4.51 -0.36 -14.67
C GLY A 68 -3.13 -1.02 -14.62
N HIS A 69 -2.36 -0.82 -13.55
CA HIS A 69 -1.09 -1.52 -13.33
C HIS A 69 -1.33 -2.98 -12.87
N GLU A 70 -0.45 -3.88 -13.28
CA GLU A 70 -0.37 -5.23 -12.71
C GLU A 70 0.46 -5.13 -11.42
N VAL A 71 -0.17 -5.40 -10.27
CA VAL A 71 0.48 -5.26 -8.96
C VAL A 71 0.68 -6.63 -8.33
N ILE A 72 1.92 -6.93 -7.98
CA ILE A 72 2.30 -8.03 -7.10
C ILE A 72 2.52 -7.41 -5.72
N TYR A 73 1.75 -7.84 -4.75
CA TYR A 73 1.79 -7.33 -3.38
C TYR A 73 2.29 -8.41 -2.42
N SER A 74 3.15 -8.04 -1.49
CA SER A 74 3.66 -8.90 -0.43
C SER A 74 3.68 -8.16 0.90
N GLU A 75 3.00 -8.72 1.89
CA GLU A 75 3.04 -8.29 3.29
C GLU A 75 3.22 -9.53 4.17
N PRO A 76 4.27 -9.59 5.01
CA PRO A 76 4.49 -10.73 5.91
C PRO A 76 3.59 -10.74 7.15
N ALA A 77 2.94 -9.60 7.47
CA ALA A 77 2.05 -9.46 8.62
C ALA A 77 0.78 -10.30 8.50
#